data_AF-A0A7K2P8H6-F1
#
_entry.id   AF-A0A7K2P8H6-F1
#
_cell.length_a   1.000
_cell.length_b   1.000
_cell.length_c   1.000
_cell.angle_alpha   90.00
_cell.angle_beta   90.00
_cell.angle_gamma   90.00
#
_symmetry.space_group_name_H-M   'P 1'
#
loop_
_entity.id
_entity.type
_entity.pdbx_description
1 polymer ?
#
loop_
_entity_poly.entity_id
_entity_poly.type
_entity_poly.pdbx_seq_one_letter_code
_entity_poly.pdbx_strand_id
1 'polypeptide(L)'
;APDVQLAGTYAGAPPADLTEVTKAIDGSDLAGALGWSLNGFLQTEPALRPIADRYINEAGQEALKDLSTMCVGDALFGYGGDSSTDWTKTGQSISDVIRAEPALQSFLAEQRIGSTEPGSPVRVATGVSDDLVPHGQARRLAVDWCGKGAKVTYVPVLLPGVGSGLLNHFAPLLADQGNAIAWLTDRLSGEPAGSNCWSMPVQP
;
A
#
# COMPACT_ATOMS: atom_id res chain seq x y z
N ALA A 1 7.11 17.86 -11.98
CA ALA A 1 8.49 18.14 -12.41
C ALA A 1 8.78 17.41 -13.72
N PRO A 2 8.20 17.84 -14.86
CA PRO A 2 8.43 17.21 -16.16
C PRO A 2 9.87 17.38 -16.68
N ASP A 3 10.61 18.31 -16.09
CA ASP A 3 12.01 18.63 -16.33
C ASP A 3 12.99 17.63 -15.68
N VAL A 4 12.51 16.80 -14.74
CA VAL A 4 13.33 15.77 -14.08
C VAL A 4 13.22 14.47 -14.86
N GLN A 5 14.34 14.05 -15.46
CA GLN A 5 14.44 12.76 -16.14
C GLN A 5 14.69 11.65 -15.12
N LEU A 6 13.70 10.79 -14.90
CA LEU A 6 13.82 9.65 -14.00
C LEU A 6 14.51 8.49 -14.72
N ALA A 7 15.65 8.02 -14.20
CA ALA A 7 16.38 6.88 -14.75
C ALA A 7 15.63 5.55 -14.55
N GLY A 8 14.89 5.43 -13.45
CA GLY A 8 14.01 4.31 -13.14
C GLY A 8 13.47 4.40 -11.71
N THR A 9 12.50 3.55 -11.41
CA THR A 9 11.82 3.51 -10.10
C THR A 9 11.83 2.09 -9.55
N TYR A 10 12.12 1.96 -8.25
CA TYR A 10 11.86 0.73 -7.50
C TYR A 10 10.66 0.95 -6.57
N ALA A 11 9.71 0.03 -6.60
CA ALA A 11 8.55 0.00 -5.72
C ALA A 11 8.46 -1.38 -5.04
N GLY A 12 8.79 -1.43 -3.75
CA GLY A 12 8.65 -2.61 -2.90
C GLY A 12 7.32 -2.60 -2.15
N ALA A 13 6.56 -3.70 -2.23
CA ALA A 13 5.23 -3.88 -1.64
C ALA A 13 4.34 -2.60 -1.72
N PRO A 14 4.15 -2.00 -2.91
CA PRO A 14 3.42 -0.74 -3.02
C PRO A 14 1.94 -0.93 -2.64
N PRO A 15 1.36 -0.13 -1.73
CA PRO A 15 -0.08 -0.13 -1.44
C PRO A 15 -0.84 0.59 -2.57
N ALA A 16 -1.01 -0.09 -3.71
CA ALA A 16 -1.54 0.46 -4.95
C ALA A 16 -3.07 0.48 -5.05
N ASP A 17 -3.73 -0.31 -4.20
CA ASP A 17 -5.19 -0.33 -4.00
C ASP A 17 -5.48 -0.18 -2.51
N LEU A 18 -5.79 1.04 -2.09
CA LEU A 18 -5.99 1.36 -0.68
C LEU A 18 -7.25 0.70 -0.11
N THR A 19 -8.23 0.34 -0.93
CA THR A 19 -9.42 -0.39 -0.46
C THR A 19 -9.04 -1.81 -0.03
N GLU A 20 -8.23 -2.50 -0.83
CA GLU A 20 -7.74 -3.85 -0.50
C GLU A 20 -6.77 -3.83 0.69
N VAL A 21 -5.90 -2.82 0.76
CA VAL A 21 -4.94 -2.67 1.88
C VAL A 21 -5.68 -2.36 3.18
N THR A 22 -6.64 -1.43 3.18
CA THR A 22 -7.46 -1.11 4.36
C THR A 22 -8.14 -2.35 4.93
N LYS A 23 -8.67 -3.22 4.07
CA LYS A 23 -9.29 -4.48 4.49
C LYS A 23 -8.28 -5.44 5.13
N ALA A 24 -7.07 -5.51 4.59
CA ALA A 24 -6.05 -6.43 5.05
C ALA A 24 -5.42 -6.05 6.40
N ILE A 25 -5.26 -4.75 6.66
CA ILE A 25 -4.63 -4.28 7.89
C ILE A 25 -5.60 -4.18 9.08
N ASP A 26 -6.91 -4.24 8.85
CA ASP A 26 -7.92 -4.22 9.92
C ASP A 26 -7.85 -5.50 10.77
N GLY A 27 -7.63 -5.35 12.08
CA GLY A 27 -7.41 -6.46 13.00
C GLY A 27 -6.04 -7.15 12.88
N SER A 28 -5.11 -6.60 12.10
CA SER A 28 -3.77 -7.15 11.94
C SER A 28 -2.74 -6.44 12.82
N ASP A 29 -1.51 -6.95 12.85
CA ASP A 29 -0.37 -6.30 13.51
C ASP A 29 -0.18 -4.84 13.07
N LEU A 30 -0.63 -4.46 11.86
CA LEU A 30 -0.47 -3.12 11.28
C LEU A 30 -1.76 -2.28 11.35
N ALA A 31 -2.72 -2.60 12.22
CA ALA A 31 -3.99 -1.87 12.32
C ALA A 31 -3.80 -0.36 12.60
N GLY A 32 -2.74 0.06 13.28
CA GLY A 32 -2.40 1.48 13.47
C GLY A 32 -2.25 2.27 12.15
N ALA A 33 -1.90 1.62 11.04
CA ALA A 33 -1.84 2.28 9.73
C ALA A 33 -3.21 2.75 9.21
N LEU A 34 -4.32 2.20 9.73
CA LEU A 34 -5.66 2.73 9.47
C LEU A 34 -5.80 4.17 9.99
N GLY A 35 -5.35 4.43 11.22
CA GLY A 35 -5.43 5.75 11.84
C GLY A 35 -4.48 6.76 11.19
N TRP A 36 -3.25 6.36 10.83
CA TRP A 36 -2.36 7.22 10.03
C TRP A 36 -2.96 7.58 8.69
N SER A 37 -3.53 6.59 7.98
CA SER A 37 -4.17 6.83 6.68
C SER A 37 -5.33 7.80 6.83
N LEU A 38 -6.22 7.58 7.82
CA LEU A 38 -7.34 8.46 8.08
C LEU A 38 -6.89 9.89 8.45
N ASN A 39 -5.89 10.04 9.33
CA ASN A 39 -5.30 11.34 9.66
C ASN A 39 -4.75 12.04 8.40
N GLY A 40 -3.99 11.32 7.58
CA GLY A 40 -3.45 11.84 6.32
C GLY A 40 -4.54 12.30 5.37
N PHE A 41 -5.58 11.49 5.16
CA PHE A 41 -6.70 11.84 4.27
C PHE A 41 -7.51 13.03 4.78
N LEU A 42 -7.79 13.10 6.09
CA LEU A 42 -8.51 14.25 6.68
C LEU A 42 -7.68 15.53 6.70
N GLN A 43 -6.35 15.41 6.59
CA GLN A 43 -5.44 16.54 6.44
C GLN A 43 -5.36 17.01 4.98
N THR A 44 -5.28 16.09 4.01
CA THR A 44 -5.15 16.43 2.58
C THR A 44 -6.47 16.78 1.93
N GLU A 45 -7.58 16.19 2.37
CA GLU A 45 -8.94 16.46 1.90
C GLU A 45 -9.89 16.78 3.08
N PRO A 46 -9.87 18.02 3.58
CA PRO A 46 -10.69 18.42 4.73
C PRO A 46 -12.20 18.24 4.51
N ALA A 47 -12.68 18.15 3.25
CA ALA A 47 -14.08 17.89 2.94
C ALA A 47 -14.57 16.51 3.41
N LEU A 48 -13.67 15.58 3.73
CA LEU A 48 -14.02 14.26 4.29
C LEU A 48 -14.33 14.30 5.79
N ARG A 49 -14.01 15.39 6.51
CA ARG A 49 -14.21 15.49 7.97
C ARG A 49 -15.64 15.24 8.43
N PRO A 50 -16.69 15.82 7.80
CA PRO A 50 -18.07 15.53 8.19
C PRO A 50 -18.46 14.05 8.05
N ILE A 51 -17.82 13.32 7.10
CA ILE A 51 -18.01 11.88 6.97
C ILE A 51 -17.35 11.17 8.17
N ALA A 52 -16.10 11.48 8.47
CA ALA A 52 -15.42 10.91 9.63
C ALA A 52 -16.16 11.20 10.95
N ASP A 53 -16.60 12.44 11.18
CA ASP A 53 -17.34 12.83 12.39
C ASP A 53 -18.66 12.08 12.56
N ARG A 54 -19.28 11.65 11.46
CA ARG A 54 -20.49 10.82 11.48
C ARG A 54 -20.21 9.39 11.91
N TYR A 55 -19.08 8.81 11.50
CA TYR A 55 -18.78 7.39 11.69
C TYR A 55 -17.88 7.08 12.88
N ILE A 56 -16.92 7.94 13.23
CA ILE A 56 -15.89 7.68 14.24
C ILE A 56 -16.44 7.99 15.65
N ASN A 57 -16.22 7.07 16.59
CA ASN A 57 -16.62 7.21 17.99
C ASN A 57 -15.50 7.85 18.85
N GLU A 58 -15.71 7.98 20.15
CA GLU A 58 -14.72 8.59 21.06
C GLU A 58 -13.39 7.82 21.10
N ALA A 59 -13.43 6.48 21.13
CA ALA A 59 -12.23 5.64 21.10
C ALA A 59 -11.45 5.81 19.78
N GLY A 60 -12.14 5.92 18.65
CA GLY A 60 -11.54 6.20 17.37
C GLY A 60 -10.94 7.62 17.31
N GLN A 61 -11.56 8.62 17.92
CA GLN A 61 -10.98 9.96 18.01
C GLN A 61 -9.71 9.97 18.88
N GLU A 62 -9.70 9.20 19.97
CA GLU A 62 -8.50 9.01 20.80
C GLU A 62 -7.40 8.28 20.01
N ALA A 63 -7.73 7.21 19.30
CA ALA A 63 -6.78 6.51 18.43
C ALA A 63 -6.18 7.43 17.36
N LEU A 64 -6.99 8.25 16.70
CA LEU A 64 -6.51 9.22 15.71
C LEU A 64 -5.61 10.29 16.34
N LYS A 65 -5.93 10.75 17.55
CA LYS A 65 -5.10 11.71 18.28
C LYS A 65 -3.73 11.11 18.61
N ASP A 66 -3.70 9.90 19.14
CA ASP A 66 -2.46 9.22 19.52
C ASP A 66 -1.60 8.92 18.28
N LEU A 67 -2.20 8.30 17.27
CA LEU A 67 -1.55 7.94 16.01
C LEU A 67 -1.04 9.16 15.23
N SER A 68 -1.56 10.36 15.47
CA SER A 68 -1.03 11.59 14.85
C SER A 68 0.42 11.93 15.25
N THR A 69 0.92 11.30 16.33
CA THR A 69 2.28 11.52 16.85
C THR A 69 3.10 10.25 17.03
N MET A 70 2.50 9.07 16.86
CA MET A 70 3.19 7.78 17.00
C MET A 70 3.99 7.40 15.75
N CYS A 71 5.17 6.83 15.98
CA CYS A 71 5.97 6.19 14.95
C CYS A 71 5.57 4.71 14.78
N VAL A 72 6.19 4.03 13.80
CA VAL A 72 5.86 2.64 13.46
C VAL A 72 5.93 1.69 14.66
N GLY A 73 7.01 1.77 15.46
CA GLY A 73 7.17 0.91 16.62
C GLY A 73 6.06 1.10 17.65
N ASP A 74 5.73 2.35 17.98
CA ASP A 74 4.72 2.69 18.98
C ASP A 74 3.33 2.19 18.56
N ALA A 75 2.96 2.35 17.28
CA ALA A 75 1.67 1.90 16.78
C ALA A 75 1.53 0.38 16.73
N LEU A 76 2.61 -0.35 16.42
CA LEU A 76 2.60 -1.82 16.47
C LEU A 76 2.33 -2.33 17.90
N PHE A 77 2.90 -1.68 18.92
CA PHE A 77 2.66 -2.06 20.32
C PHE A 77 1.33 -1.53 20.87
N GLY A 78 0.89 -0.35 20.45
CA GLY A 78 -0.29 0.33 20.99
C GLY A 78 -1.61 -0.08 20.35
N TYR A 79 -1.60 -0.41 19.05
CA TYR A 79 -2.80 -0.68 18.25
C TYR A 79 -2.70 -1.97 17.42
N GLY A 80 -1.63 -2.76 17.57
CA GLY A 80 -1.50 -4.03 16.85
C GLY A 80 -2.61 -5.00 17.23
N GLY A 81 -3.37 -5.47 16.24
CA GLY A 81 -4.51 -6.37 16.41
C GLY A 81 -5.84 -5.69 16.70
N ASP A 82 -5.88 -4.36 16.83
CA ASP A 82 -7.14 -3.62 17.01
C ASP A 82 -8.04 -3.77 15.78
N SER A 83 -9.34 -3.93 16.03
CA SER A 83 -10.33 -3.90 14.96
C SER A 83 -10.92 -2.50 14.81
N SER A 84 -11.06 -2.06 13.56
CA SER A 84 -11.65 -0.77 13.26
C SER A 84 -13.13 -0.66 13.68
N THR A 85 -13.80 -1.78 13.94
CA THR A 85 -15.15 -1.79 14.52
C THR A 85 -15.21 -1.11 15.88
N ASP A 86 -14.12 -1.15 16.64
CA ASP A 86 -14.02 -0.50 17.95
C ASP A 86 -13.88 1.02 17.84
N TRP A 87 -13.53 1.52 16.66
CA TRP A 87 -13.33 2.96 16.38
C TRP A 87 -14.56 3.62 15.74
N THR A 88 -15.60 2.85 15.38
CA THR A 88 -16.82 3.39 14.77
C THR A 88 -18.02 3.38 15.72
N LYS A 89 -18.95 4.32 15.53
CA LYS A 89 -20.12 4.51 16.41
C LYS A 89 -21.11 3.35 16.39
N THR A 90 -21.13 2.58 15.30
CA THR A 90 -22.11 1.50 15.10
C THR A 90 -21.46 0.13 14.94
N GLY A 91 -20.16 0.00 15.23
CA GLY A 91 -19.43 -1.27 15.13
C GLY A 91 -19.20 -1.78 13.70
N GLN A 92 -19.33 -0.92 12.69
CA GLN A 92 -19.00 -1.27 11.32
C GLN A 92 -17.50 -1.12 11.06
N SER A 93 -16.92 -1.95 10.21
CA SER A 93 -15.50 -1.78 9.85
C SER A 93 -15.30 -0.52 9.01
N ILE A 94 -14.10 0.07 9.02
CA ILE A 94 -13.74 1.17 8.10
C ILE A 94 -13.93 0.74 6.64
N SER A 95 -13.68 -0.52 6.31
CA SER A 95 -13.97 -1.08 4.98
C SER A 95 -15.46 -1.01 4.61
N ASP A 96 -16.35 -1.24 5.57
CA ASP A 96 -17.80 -1.11 5.36
C ASP A 96 -18.22 0.35 5.23
N VAL A 97 -17.60 1.27 6.00
CA VAL A 97 -17.81 2.71 5.85
C VAL A 97 -17.42 3.19 4.45
N ILE A 98 -16.24 2.79 3.96
CA ILE A 98 -15.79 3.09 2.58
C ILE A 98 -16.80 2.57 1.56
N ARG A 99 -17.34 1.35 1.75
CA ARG A 99 -18.34 0.79 0.85
C ARG A 99 -19.67 1.55 0.87
N ALA A 100 -20.04 2.12 2.01
CA ALA A 100 -21.28 2.87 2.17
C ALA A 100 -21.20 4.32 1.64
N GLU A 101 -20.00 4.88 1.49
CA GLU A 101 -19.79 6.31 1.22
C GLU A 101 -19.15 6.55 -0.16
N PRO A 102 -19.94 6.96 -1.18
CA PRO A 102 -19.43 7.21 -2.54
C PRO A 102 -18.29 8.23 -2.59
N ALA A 103 -18.30 9.23 -1.70
CA ALA A 103 -17.22 10.22 -1.62
C ALA A 103 -15.88 9.59 -1.23
N LEU A 104 -15.87 8.61 -0.31
CA LEU A 104 -14.66 7.88 0.06
C LEU A 104 -14.19 6.96 -1.07
N GLN A 105 -15.12 6.31 -1.78
CA GLN A 105 -14.77 5.50 -2.96
C GLN A 105 -14.12 6.33 -4.05
N SER A 106 -14.69 7.50 -4.35
CA SER A 106 -14.13 8.44 -5.34
C SER A 106 -12.73 8.89 -4.91
N PHE A 107 -12.58 9.32 -3.66
CA PHE A 107 -11.30 9.76 -3.12
C PHE A 107 -10.23 8.67 -3.20
N LEU A 108 -10.54 7.43 -2.79
CA LEU A 108 -9.58 6.32 -2.86
C LEU A 108 -9.29 5.88 -4.30
N ALA A 109 -10.26 6.02 -5.22
CA ALA A 109 -10.04 5.75 -6.64
C ALA A 109 -9.04 6.75 -7.26
N GLU A 110 -9.06 8.02 -6.83
CA GLU A 110 -8.08 9.03 -7.25
C GLU A 110 -6.65 8.70 -6.77
N GLN A 111 -6.51 7.97 -5.66
CA GLN A 111 -5.21 7.51 -5.17
C GLN A 111 -4.68 6.25 -5.90
N ARG A 112 -5.47 5.65 -6.79
CA ARG A 112 -5.08 4.40 -7.47
C ARG A 112 -4.00 4.64 -8.53
N ILE A 113 -2.75 4.34 -8.17
CA ILE A 113 -1.58 4.56 -9.03
C ILE A 113 -1.50 3.65 -10.28
N GLY A 114 -2.28 2.57 -10.32
CA GLY A 114 -2.39 1.71 -11.52
C GLY A 114 -3.15 2.35 -12.68
N SER A 115 -3.82 3.48 -12.47
CA SER A 115 -4.59 4.18 -13.50
C SER A 115 -3.72 4.98 -14.48
N THR A 116 -2.48 5.30 -14.10
CA THR A 116 -1.53 6.07 -14.92
C THR A 116 -0.40 5.21 -15.47
N GLU A 117 0.24 5.64 -16.56
CA GLU A 117 1.45 5.01 -17.08
C GLU A 117 2.70 5.66 -16.43
N PRO A 118 3.62 4.87 -15.85
CA PRO A 118 4.91 5.38 -15.39
C PRO A 118 5.74 5.99 -16.53
N GLY A 119 6.35 7.15 -16.28
CA GLY A 119 7.20 7.84 -17.26
C GLY A 119 8.63 7.28 -17.41
N SER A 120 9.01 6.27 -16.62
CA SER A 120 10.32 5.61 -16.65
C SER A 120 10.17 4.12 -16.37
N PRO A 121 11.21 3.29 -16.61
CA PRO A 121 11.16 1.89 -16.25
C PRO A 121 10.92 1.70 -14.75
N VAL A 122 10.12 0.70 -14.39
CA VAL A 122 9.78 0.42 -13.00
C VAL A 122 10.07 -1.02 -12.64
N ARG A 123 10.66 -1.23 -11.46
CA ARG A 123 10.79 -2.53 -10.81
C ARG A 123 9.79 -2.62 -9.67
N VAL A 124 8.83 -3.55 -9.78
CA VAL A 124 7.83 -3.80 -8.74
C VAL A 124 8.21 -5.12 -8.07
N ALA A 125 8.50 -5.09 -6.77
CA ALA A 125 8.78 -6.29 -5.99
C ALA A 125 7.77 -6.43 -4.85
N THR A 126 7.31 -7.65 -4.59
CA THR A 126 6.35 -7.93 -3.50
C THR A 126 6.51 -9.37 -3.02
N GLY A 127 6.35 -9.59 -1.71
CA GLY A 127 6.32 -10.94 -1.15
C GLY A 127 5.04 -11.66 -1.54
N VAL A 128 5.11 -12.89 -2.05
CA VAL A 128 3.91 -13.64 -2.45
C VAL A 128 3.03 -14.00 -1.25
N SER A 129 3.63 -14.11 -0.06
CA SER A 129 2.94 -14.42 1.20
C SER A 129 2.55 -13.18 2.01
N ASP A 130 2.75 -11.97 1.47
CA ASP A 130 2.41 -10.71 2.14
C ASP A 130 0.89 -10.56 2.29
N ASP A 131 0.47 -10.42 3.53
CA ASP A 131 -0.91 -10.31 4.00
C ASP A 131 -1.20 -8.98 4.74
N LEU A 132 -0.20 -8.10 4.91
CA LEU A 132 -0.40 -6.73 5.41
C LEU A 132 -0.60 -5.74 4.25
N VAL A 133 0.20 -5.89 3.20
CA VAL A 133 0.02 -5.17 1.93
C VAL A 133 -0.16 -6.23 0.85
N PRO A 134 -1.39 -6.74 0.65
CA PRO A 134 -1.62 -7.98 -0.06
C PRO A 134 -0.92 -8.05 -1.41
N HIS A 135 -0.16 -9.12 -1.64
CA HIS A 135 0.56 -9.38 -2.89
C HIS A 135 -0.28 -9.12 -4.14
N GLY A 136 -1.54 -9.56 -4.13
CA GLY A 136 -2.45 -9.48 -5.26
C GLY A 136 -2.65 -8.07 -5.79
N GLN A 137 -2.72 -7.04 -4.93
CA GLN A 137 -2.92 -5.67 -5.38
C GLN A 137 -1.64 -5.07 -5.99
N ALA A 138 -0.46 -5.39 -5.45
CA ALA A 138 0.82 -4.97 -6.02
C ALA A 138 1.12 -5.67 -7.36
N ARG A 139 0.74 -6.96 -7.48
CA ARG A 139 0.76 -7.66 -8.77
C ARG A 139 -0.17 -7.01 -9.78
N ARG A 140 -1.38 -6.63 -9.36
CA ARG A 140 -2.35 -5.96 -10.25
C ARG A 140 -1.79 -4.64 -10.76
N LEU A 141 -1.10 -3.86 -9.94
CA LEU A 141 -0.38 -2.66 -10.37
C LEU A 141 0.61 -2.96 -11.52
N ALA A 142 1.43 -4.00 -11.37
CA ALA A 142 2.39 -4.39 -12.41
C ALA A 142 1.67 -4.79 -13.71
N VAL A 143 0.55 -5.53 -13.62
CA VAL A 143 -0.28 -5.87 -14.79
C VAL A 143 -0.87 -4.62 -15.45
N ASP A 144 -1.44 -3.70 -14.66
CA ASP A 144 -2.07 -2.49 -15.17
C ASP A 144 -1.04 -1.59 -15.89
N TRP A 145 0.15 -1.43 -15.33
CA TRP A 145 1.24 -0.68 -15.96
C TRP A 145 1.77 -1.38 -17.22
N CYS A 146 1.93 -2.71 -17.22
CA CYS A 146 2.26 -3.46 -18.42
C CYS A 146 1.22 -3.26 -19.54
N GLY A 147 -0.07 -3.28 -19.19
CA GLY A 147 -1.17 -3.05 -20.15
C GLY A 147 -1.19 -1.65 -20.74
N LYS A 148 -0.54 -0.69 -20.09
CA LYS A 148 -0.38 0.70 -20.56
C LYS A 148 0.89 0.92 -21.41
N GLY A 149 1.75 -0.09 -21.55
CA GLY A 149 2.98 0.01 -22.33
C GLY A 149 4.24 0.33 -21.51
N ALA A 150 4.13 0.42 -20.19
CA ALA A 150 5.27 0.71 -19.32
C ALA A 150 6.30 -0.44 -19.32
N LYS A 151 7.58 -0.10 -19.17
CA LYS A 151 8.65 -1.08 -18.99
C LYS A 151 8.70 -1.54 -17.53
N VAL A 152 7.98 -2.63 -17.23
CA VAL A 152 7.93 -3.21 -15.88
C VAL A 152 8.87 -4.42 -15.75
N THR A 153 9.66 -4.44 -14.68
CA THR A 153 10.33 -5.63 -14.13
C THR A 153 9.58 -6.03 -12.87
N TYR A 154 8.69 -7.02 -12.98
CA TYR A 154 7.96 -7.57 -11.84
C TYR A 154 8.76 -8.69 -11.16
N VAL A 155 8.85 -8.63 -9.83
CA VAL A 155 9.64 -9.57 -9.00
C VAL A 155 8.76 -10.10 -7.88
N PRO A 156 8.15 -11.29 -8.04
CA PRO A 156 7.48 -11.96 -6.95
C PRO A 156 8.54 -12.61 -6.04
N VAL A 157 8.64 -12.13 -4.80
CA VAL A 157 9.59 -12.66 -3.82
C VAL A 157 8.96 -13.88 -3.15
N LEU A 158 9.53 -15.05 -3.45
CA LEU A 158 9.03 -16.35 -3.02
C LEU A 158 9.63 -16.74 -1.66
N LEU A 159 8.97 -16.31 -0.58
CA LEU A 159 9.24 -16.77 0.77
C LEU A 159 8.00 -17.49 1.32
N PRO A 160 8.17 -18.58 2.10
CA PRO A 160 7.04 -19.27 2.72
C PRO A 160 6.34 -18.32 3.69
N GLY A 161 5.00 -18.40 3.74
CA GLY A 161 4.24 -17.73 4.79
C GLY A 161 4.55 -18.35 6.14
N VAL A 162 4.84 -17.51 7.14
CA VAL A 162 5.27 -17.96 8.48
C VAL A 162 4.25 -17.68 9.58
N GLY A 163 3.03 -17.29 9.21
CA GLY A 163 1.94 -17.00 10.15
C GLY A 163 2.12 -15.70 10.95
N SER A 164 3.11 -14.88 10.59
CA SER A 164 3.31 -13.53 11.11
C SER A 164 3.23 -12.56 9.95
N GLY A 165 2.26 -11.65 9.99
CA GLY A 165 2.07 -10.69 8.91
C GLY A 165 3.25 -9.73 8.77
N LEU A 166 3.81 -9.28 9.90
CA LEU A 166 5.02 -8.47 9.90
C LEU A 166 6.21 -9.16 9.22
N LEU A 167 6.44 -10.45 9.48
CA LEU A 167 7.52 -11.19 8.83
C LEU A 167 7.23 -11.43 7.34
N ASN A 168 5.98 -11.77 7.00
CA ASN A 168 5.53 -11.95 5.63
C ASN A 168 5.73 -10.67 4.78
N HIS A 169 5.53 -9.50 5.38
CA HIS A 169 5.73 -8.19 4.74
C HIS A 169 7.20 -7.73 4.72
N PHE A 170 7.93 -7.90 5.82
CA PHE A 170 9.29 -7.36 5.96
C PHE A 170 10.40 -8.26 5.37
N ALA A 171 10.29 -9.59 5.46
CA ALA A 171 11.34 -10.48 4.96
C ALA A 171 11.63 -10.33 3.45
N PRO A 172 10.63 -10.09 2.58
CA PRO A 172 10.87 -9.79 1.17
C PRO A 172 11.78 -8.58 0.93
N LEU A 173 11.70 -7.53 1.75
CA LEU A 173 12.60 -6.37 1.66
C LEU A 173 14.07 -6.82 1.77
N LEU A 174 14.38 -7.64 2.78
CA LEU A 174 15.75 -8.11 3.01
C LEU A 174 16.23 -9.05 1.90
N ALA A 175 15.37 -9.95 1.45
CA ALA A 175 15.68 -10.89 0.39
C ALA A 175 15.94 -10.18 -0.95
N ASP A 176 15.29 -9.03 -1.18
CA ASP A 176 15.29 -8.35 -2.46
C ASP A 176 16.20 -7.10 -2.53
N GLN A 177 16.61 -6.55 -1.38
CA GLN A 177 17.34 -5.28 -1.28
C GLN A 177 18.57 -5.21 -2.20
N GLY A 178 19.40 -6.26 -2.24
CA GLY A 178 20.59 -6.29 -3.08
C GLY A 178 20.25 -6.19 -4.57
N ASN A 179 19.22 -6.91 -5.01
CA ASN A 179 18.74 -6.89 -6.39
C ASN A 179 18.11 -5.53 -6.75
N ALA A 180 17.38 -4.91 -5.82
CA ALA A 180 16.82 -3.59 -6.00
C ALA A 180 17.90 -2.51 -6.18
N ILE A 181 18.94 -2.54 -5.35
CA ILE A 181 20.08 -1.61 -5.43
C ILE A 181 20.84 -1.81 -6.74
N ALA A 182 21.16 -3.05 -7.11
CA ALA A 182 21.83 -3.36 -8.37
C ALA A 182 21.01 -2.85 -9.57
N TRP A 183 19.70 -3.14 -9.59
CA TRP A 183 18.82 -2.71 -10.67
C TRP A 183 18.74 -1.17 -10.80
N LEU A 184 18.68 -0.44 -9.69
CA LEU A 184 18.71 1.03 -9.72
C LEU A 184 20.09 1.56 -10.15
N THR A 185 21.18 0.91 -9.74
CA THR A 185 22.56 1.27 -10.13
C THR A 185 22.74 1.17 -11.64
N ASP A 186 22.21 0.11 -12.26
CA ASP A 186 22.19 -0.05 -13.71
C ASP A 186 21.49 1.15 -14.39
N ARG A 187 20.30 1.53 -13.91
CA ARG A 187 19.54 2.67 -14.45
C ARG A 187 20.32 3.98 -14.35
N LEU A 188 20.92 4.25 -13.18
CA LEU A 188 21.72 5.45 -12.95
C LEU A 188 23.01 5.46 -13.79
N SER A 189 23.52 4.30 -14.17
CA SER A 189 24.70 4.14 -15.04
C SER A 189 24.36 4.21 -16.54
N GLY A 190 23.08 4.39 -16.89
CA GLY A 190 22.62 4.46 -18.28
C GLY A 190 22.35 3.10 -18.93
N GLU A 191 22.39 2.00 -18.17
CA GLU A 191 22.11 0.66 -18.70
C GLU A 191 20.62 0.48 -19.00
N PRO A 192 20.26 0.00 -20.20
CA PRO A 192 18.86 -0.16 -20.61
C PRO A 192 18.07 -1.08 -19.66
N ALA A 193 16.85 -0.68 -19.32
CA ALA A 193 15.93 -1.53 -18.58
C ALA A 193 15.23 -2.55 -19.49
N GLY A 194 15.26 -3.82 -19.08
CA GLY A 194 14.39 -4.85 -19.62
C GLY A 194 12.95 -4.76 -19.10
N SER A 195 12.06 -5.54 -19.69
CA SER A 195 10.71 -5.78 -19.17
C SER A 195 10.36 -7.26 -19.23
N ASN A 196 9.64 -7.74 -18.22
CA ASN A 196 9.09 -9.10 -18.17
C ASN A 196 7.56 -9.13 -18.23
N CYS A 197 6.93 -8.07 -18.74
CA CYS A 197 5.48 -7.98 -18.92
C CYS A 197 4.88 -9.18 -19.67
N TRP A 198 5.62 -9.74 -20.63
CA TRP A 198 5.22 -10.93 -21.38
C TRP A 198 5.00 -12.16 -20.50
N SER A 199 5.66 -12.25 -19.35
CA SER A 199 5.57 -13.39 -18.44
C SER A 199 4.46 -13.24 -17.38
N MET A 200 3.88 -12.05 -17.23
CA MET A 200 2.86 -11.78 -16.20
C MET A 200 1.72 -12.82 -16.11
N PRO A 201 1.21 -13.39 -17.22
CA PRO A 201 0.16 -14.41 -17.14
C PRO A 201 0.54 -15.66 -16.33
N VAL A 202 1.83 -15.96 -16.19
CA VAL A 202 2.35 -17.14 -15.46
C VAL A 202 3.12 -16.77 -14.19
N GLN A 203 3.32 -15.48 -13.93
CA GLN A 203 3.92 -15.02 -12.67
C GLN A 203 2.88 -15.13 -11.54
N PRO A 204 3.28 -15.58 -10.35
CA PRO A 204 2.42 -15.60 -9.17
C PRO A 204 1.97 -14.19 -8.76
#